data_AF-A0A7S1TEC0-F1
#
_entry.id   AF-A0A7S1TEC0-F1
#
_cell.length_a   1.000
_cell.length_b   1.000
_cell.length_c   1.000
_cell.angle_alpha   90.00
_cell.angle_beta   90.00
_cell.angle_gamma   90.00
#
_symmetry.space_group_name_H-M   'P 1'
#
loop_
_entity.id
_entity.type
_entity.pdbx_description
1 polymer ?
#
loop_
_entity_poly.entity_id
_entity_poly.type
_entity_poly.pdbx_seq_one_letter_code
_entity_poly.pdbx_strand_id
1 'polypeptide(L)'
;MEGWVSCVVRVVILSMLMIKGCQGVYVKNMMEKDFAAMVDGGRHSLLEFYAPWCGHCKALEPEYEILGDTFSKEESVLVASIDAEKNRKLAEKWGVKGYPTLKWLPKGKTDPADAEDVKVERTANGLTDFINSQVGTSRKIKKPEVKVVKLSDGNFEEVVLNSDADVLVEFFAPWCGHCKQLTPIYEKLATAYEGEPGITIAALDADAHKELGTKYGVTGFPTIKFFPKGASKEPVDYSGGRDLESFVSFINEKTGADITSSGDVSEAGGVVEDLRTVVSGFMSGSDPEDSIAKASEQVKSMEGFMAKAGQYYIKVMTQVVQKGNDFIVAEQTRLKKTLADGGDTIKTTQRRSFQRRINALKVFANFLPDQKDEL
;
A
#
# COMPACT_ATOMS: atom_id res chain seq x y z
N MET A 1 38.05 -34.11 55.46
CA MET A 1 37.57 -32.75 55.81
C MET A 1 38.45 -31.82 54.98
N GLU A 2 38.01 -31.11 53.94
CA GLU A 2 36.71 -30.55 53.60
C GLU A 2 36.56 -30.56 52.07
N GLY A 3 35.35 -30.86 51.59
CA GLY A 3 35.03 -30.93 50.16
C GLY A 3 34.64 -29.57 49.61
N TRP A 4 35.17 -29.23 48.43
CA TRP A 4 34.72 -28.11 47.62
C TRP A 4 33.43 -28.48 46.89
N VAL A 5 32.30 -27.93 47.35
CA VAL A 5 31.02 -28.00 46.66
C VAL A 5 31.02 -26.95 45.55
N SER A 6 31.05 -27.40 44.30
CA SER A 6 30.84 -26.56 43.13
C SER A 6 29.41 -26.01 43.14
N CYS A 7 29.28 -24.70 43.28
CA CYS A 7 28.01 -24.00 43.21
C CYS A 7 27.59 -23.88 41.75
N VAL A 8 26.67 -24.75 41.30
CA VAL A 8 26.02 -24.64 40.00
C VAL A 8 25.09 -23.42 40.04
N VAL A 9 25.57 -22.28 39.58
CA VAL A 9 24.71 -21.12 39.26
C VAL A 9 23.87 -21.51 38.04
N ARG A 10 22.67 -22.02 38.30
CA ARG A 10 21.60 -22.06 37.29
C ARG A 10 21.27 -20.62 36.94
N VAL A 11 21.87 -20.13 35.86
CA VAL A 11 21.39 -18.95 35.15
C VAL A 11 20.03 -19.32 34.58
N VAL A 12 18.98 -19.15 35.38
CA VAL A 12 17.63 -19.01 34.84
C VAL A 12 17.66 -17.69 34.11
N ILE A 13 17.83 -17.76 32.78
CA ILE A 13 17.60 -16.65 31.88
C ILE A 13 16.12 -16.32 32.03
N LEU A 14 15.81 -15.44 32.98
CA LEU A 14 14.57 -14.68 32.95
C LEU A 14 14.65 -13.90 31.65
N SER A 15 13.87 -14.30 30.66
CA SER A 15 13.55 -13.48 29.50
C SER A 15 12.72 -12.28 29.96
N MET A 16 13.37 -11.39 30.71
CA MET A 16 13.00 -9.98 30.72
C MET A 16 13.30 -9.47 29.30
N LEU A 17 12.31 -9.65 28.43
CA LEU A 17 12.16 -8.81 27.26
C LEU A 17 11.89 -7.40 27.79
N MET A 18 12.96 -6.71 28.19
CA MET A 18 12.98 -5.27 28.33
C MET A 18 12.74 -4.72 26.94
N ILE A 19 11.47 -4.48 26.60
CA ILE A 19 11.10 -3.67 25.43
C ILE A 19 11.48 -2.23 25.78
N LYS A 20 12.78 -1.94 25.73
CA LYS A 20 13.30 -0.58 25.71
C LYS A 20 13.39 -0.15 24.25
N GLY A 21 12.49 0.77 23.90
CA GLY A 21 12.71 1.71 22.80
C GLY A 21 12.03 1.34 21.48
N CYS A 22 11.13 2.24 21.08
CA CYS A 22 10.46 2.35 19.79
C CYS A 22 9.46 1.25 19.40
N GLN A 23 8.16 1.56 19.53
CA GLN A 23 7.15 1.23 18.51
C GLN A 23 5.83 1.96 18.78
N GLY A 24 5.48 2.90 17.88
CA GLY A 24 4.11 3.38 17.60
C GLY A 24 3.30 4.01 18.73
N VAL A 25 3.02 5.31 18.64
CA VAL A 25 1.90 5.97 19.35
C VAL A 25 0.54 5.53 18.79
N TYR A 26 0.51 4.96 17.59
CA TYR A 26 -0.68 4.35 16.98
C TYR A 26 -0.60 2.82 17.03
N VAL A 27 -1.65 2.17 17.53
CA VAL A 27 -1.78 0.70 17.57
C VAL A 27 -3.08 0.29 16.88
N LYS A 28 -2.96 -0.23 15.67
CA LYS A 28 -4.09 -0.83 14.96
C LYS A 28 -4.36 -2.24 15.49
N ASN A 29 -5.63 -2.56 15.75
CA ASN A 29 -6.08 -3.89 16.18
C ASN A 29 -5.42 -4.38 17.47
N MET A 30 -5.42 -3.54 18.50
CA MET A 30 -4.92 -3.91 19.82
C MET A 30 -5.72 -5.07 20.41
N MET A 31 -5.00 -6.09 20.88
CA MET A 31 -5.58 -7.28 21.51
C MET A 31 -5.71 -7.08 23.02
N GLU A 32 -6.70 -7.76 23.63
CA GLU A 32 -6.96 -7.68 25.08
C GLU A 32 -5.72 -7.99 25.94
N LYS A 33 -4.88 -8.95 25.50
CA LYS A 33 -3.65 -9.33 26.20
C LYS A 33 -2.63 -8.18 26.31
N ASP A 34 -2.64 -7.24 25.36
CA ASP A 34 -1.67 -6.14 25.28
C ASP A 34 -2.25 -4.84 25.87
N PHE A 35 -3.57 -4.81 26.10
CA PHE A 35 -4.31 -3.60 26.47
C PHE A 35 -3.82 -2.97 27.77
N ALA A 36 -3.65 -3.77 28.83
CA ALA A 36 -3.22 -3.26 30.15
C ALA A 36 -1.79 -2.71 30.14
N ALA A 37 -0.91 -3.24 29.28
CA ALA A 37 0.44 -2.74 29.12
C ALA A 37 0.49 -1.44 28.31
N MET A 38 -0.44 -1.25 27.37
CA MET A 38 -0.47 -0.08 26.50
C MET A 38 -1.23 1.10 27.12
N VAL A 39 -2.31 0.81 27.86
CA VAL A 39 -3.18 1.76 28.57
C VAL A 39 -2.85 1.72 30.07
N ASP A 40 -1.62 2.06 30.41
CA ASP A 40 -1.05 1.99 31.76
C ASP A 40 -1.17 3.31 32.56
N GLY A 41 -1.78 4.33 31.95
CA GLY A 41 -1.93 5.68 32.52
C GLY A 41 -0.71 6.59 32.31
N GLY A 42 0.36 6.14 31.65
CA GLY A 42 1.54 6.95 31.35
C GLY A 42 1.28 8.08 30.35
N ARG A 43 0.21 7.96 29.55
CA ARG A 43 -0.19 8.85 28.44
C ARG A 43 -1.72 8.97 28.36
N HIS A 44 -2.20 9.97 27.63
CA HIS A 44 -3.62 10.04 27.26
C HIS A 44 -3.92 8.96 26.22
N SER A 45 -5.15 8.43 26.18
CA SER A 45 -5.53 7.41 25.19
C SER A 45 -6.83 7.75 24.48
N LEU A 46 -6.80 7.74 23.16
CA LEU A 46 -7.99 7.67 22.32
C LEU A 46 -8.15 6.25 21.81
N LEU A 47 -9.28 5.62 22.15
CA LEU A 47 -9.56 4.23 21.85
C LEU A 47 -10.79 4.13 20.94
N GLU A 48 -10.65 3.46 19.81
CA GLU A 48 -11.75 3.08 18.93
C GLU A 48 -12.12 1.62 19.18
N PHE A 49 -13.38 1.36 19.52
CA PHE A 49 -13.97 0.03 19.50
C PHE A 49 -14.82 -0.13 18.24
N TYR A 50 -14.44 -1.06 17.37
CA TYR A 50 -15.06 -1.27 16.08
C TYR A 50 -15.49 -2.74 15.88
N ALA A 51 -16.27 -2.98 14.83
CA ALA A 51 -16.60 -4.33 14.35
C ALA A 51 -16.31 -4.44 12.85
N PRO A 52 -15.68 -5.53 12.35
CA PRO A 52 -15.29 -5.66 10.94
C PRO A 52 -16.44 -5.58 9.93
N TRP A 53 -17.65 -5.96 10.35
CA TRP A 53 -18.86 -5.95 9.52
C TRP A 53 -19.57 -4.59 9.49
N CYS A 54 -19.16 -3.63 10.32
CA CYS A 54 -19.82 -2.32 10.45
C CYS A 54 -19.39 -1.35 9.33
N GLY A 55 -20.34 -0.91 8.50
CA GLY A 55 -20.06 0.05 7.42
C GLY A 55 -19.53 1.40 7.91
N HIS A 56 -20.02 1.91 9.04
CA HIS A 56 -19.53 3.17 9.62
C HIS A 56 -18.11 3.04 10.20
N CYS A 57 -17.71 1.85 10.65
CA CYS A 57 -16.33 1.58 11.05
C CYS A 57 -15.40 1.62 9.83
N LYS A 58 -15.79 0.97 8.72
CA LYS A 58 -15.03 0.99 7.47
C LYS A 58 -14.86 2.41 6.91
N ALA A 59 -15.85 3.28 7.12
CA ALA A 59 -15.78 4.68 6.73
C ALA A 59 -14.82 5.50 7.63
N LEU A 60 -14.75 5.18 8.93
CA LEU A 60 -13.87 5.85 9.90
C LEU A 60 -12.42 5.36 9.83
N GLU A 61 -12.19 4.10 9.47
CA GLU A 61 -10.87 3.47 9.41
C GLU A 61 -9.78 4.34 8.73
N PRO A 62 -9.97 4.85 7.49
CA PRO A 62 -8.94 5.70 6.86
C PRO A 62 -8.69 7.02 7.60
N GLU A 63 -9.72 7.62 8.21
CA GLU A 63 -9.58 8.85 8.99
C GLU A 63 -8.83 8.60 10.31
N TYR A 64 -9.07 7.44 10.94
CA TYR A 64 -8.41 7.04 12.17
C TYR A 64 -6.94 6.63 11.95
N GLU A 65 -6.60 6.09 10.78
CA GLU A 65 -5.21 5.88 10.36
C GLU A 65 -4.46 7.21 10.19
N ILE A 66 -5.06 8.18 9.49
CA ILE A 66 -4.48 9.53 9.35
C ILE A 66 -4.25 10.19 10.72
N LEU A 67 -5.19 10.00 11.65
CA LEU A 67 -5.04 10.47 13.03
C LEU A 67 -3.86 9.79 13.73
N GLY A 68 -3.76 8.46 13.61
CA GLY A 68 -2.65 7.67 14.13
C GLY A 68 -1.29 8.17 13.63
N ASP A 69 -1.17 8.45 12.33
CA ASP A 69 0.03 9.02 11.72
C ASP A 69 0.33 10.43 12.22
N THR A 70 -0.70 11.26 12.36
CA THR A 70 -0.61 12.65 12.85
C THR A 70 -0.01 12.71 14.26
N PHE A 71 -0.36 11.76 15.11
CA PHE A 71 0.14 11.65 16.48
C PHE A 71 1.25 10.60 16.65
N SER A 72 1.74 9.96 15.58
CA SER A 72 2.73 8.87 15.63
C SER A 72 4.03 9.20 16.39
N LYS A 73 4.38 10.50 16.47
CA LYS A 73 5.56 11.04 17.17
C LYS A 73 5.21 11.82 18.45
N GLU A 74 3.97 11.75 18.91
CA GLU A 74 3.48 12.41 20.12
C GLU A 74 3.40 11.40 21.27
N GLU A 75 4.51 11.25 22.02
CA GLU A 75 4.63 10.24 23.08
C GLU A 75 3.61 10.43 24.23
N SER A 76 3.02 11.62 24.35
CA SER A 76 2.01 11.93 25.37
C SER A 76 0.61 11.38 25.06
N VAL A 77 0.40 10.82 23.87
CA VAL A 77 -0.87 10.27 23.39
C VAL A 77 -0.70 8.80 22.98
N LEU A 78 -1.76 8.01 23.08
CA LEU A 78 -1.95 6.72 22.46
C LEU A 78 -3.21 6.80 21.60
N VAL A 79 -3.11 6.42 20.33
CA VAL A 79 -4.27 6.21 19.46
C VAL A 79 -4.36 4.71 19.20
N ALA A 80 -5.49 4.08 19.51
CA ALA A 80 -5.63 2.64 19.31
C ALA A 80 -6.99 2.27 18.76
N SER A 81 -7.04 1.22 17.92
CA SER A 81 -8.28 0.57 17.50
C SER A 81 -8.35 -0.86 18.02
N ILE A 82 -9.54 -1.29 18.42
CA ILE A 82 -9.82 -2.57 19.05
C ILE A 82 -11.00 -3.22 18.33
N ASP A 83 -10.77 -4.42 17.79
CA ASP A 83 -11.82 -5.29 17.26
C ASP A 83 -12.65 -5.82 18.45
N ALA A 84 -13.82 -5.24 18.68
CA ALA A 84 -14.70 -5.58 19.78
C ALA A 84 -15.31 -6.98 19.63
N GLU A 85 -15.39 -7.53 18.41
CA GLU A 85 -15.89 -8.89 18.18
C GLU A 85 -14.89 -9.94 18.67
N LYS A 86 -13.60 -9.66 18.55
CA LYS A 86 -12.53 -10.52 19.07
C LYS A 86 -12.24 -10.29 20.55
N ASN A 87 -12.53 -9.09 21.06
CA ASN A 87 -12.23 -8.67 22.43
C ASN A 87 -13.51 -8.33 23.22
N ARG A 88 -14.50 -9.22 23.19
CA ARG A 88 -15.87 -8.97 23.72
C ARG A 88 -15.89 -8.58 25.20
N LYS A 89 -15.14 -9.29 26.05
CA LYS A 89 -15.06 -9.01 27.49
C LYS A 89 -14.52 -7.62 27.77
N LEU A 90 -13.48 -7.23 27.03
CA LEU A 90 -12.93 -5.90 27.09
C LEU A 90 -13.97 -4.86 26.63
N ALA A 91 -14.63 -5.07 25.49
CA ALA A 91 -15.65 -4.15 24.98
C ALA A 91 -16.83 -3.98 25.97
N GLU A 92 -17.31 -5.07 26.58
CA GLU A 92 -18.34 -5.04 27.62
C GLU A 92 -17.87 -4.25 28.85
N LYS A 93 -16.65 -4.52 29.34
CA LYS A 93 -16.04 -3.78 30.46
C LYS A 93 -15.92 -2.28 30.18
N TRP A 94 -15.66 -1.91 28.93
CA TRP A 94 -15.57 -0.52 28.48
C TRP A 94 -16.92 0.09 28.09
N GLY A 95 -18.02 -0.61 28.35
CA GLY A 95 -19.38 -0.12 28.15
C GLY A 95 -19.72 0.16 26.68
N VAL A 96 -19.11 -0.58 25.76
CA VAL A 96 -19.36 -0.45 24.31
C VAL A 96 -20.74 -1.02 23.99
N LYS A 97 -21.63 -0.18 23.43
CA LYS A 97 -23.03 -0.56 23.10
C LYS A 97 -23.32 -0.54 21.60
N GLY A 98 -22.38 -0.08 20.78
CA GLY A 98 -22.52 0.05 19.33
C GLY A 98 -21.22 0.49 18.69
N TYR A 99 -21.18 0.54 17.36
CA TYR A 99 -19.94 0.74 16.61
C TYR A 99 -20.01 1.85 15.56
N PRO A 100 -18.91 2.58 15.31
CA PRO A 100 -17.73 2.65 16.17
C PRO A 100 -18.05 3.40 17.48
N THR A 101 -17.40 3.02 18.57
CA THR A 101 -17.41 3.75 19.86
C THR A 101 -16.02 4.32 20.11
N LEU A 102 -15.92 5.63 20.33
CA LEU A 102 -14.67 6.32 20.62
C LEU A 102 -14.63 6.72 22.11
N LYS A 103 -13.55 6.34 22.80
CA LYS A 103 -13.33 6.62 24.22
C LYS A 103 -12.06 7.44 24.41
N TRP A 104 -12.15 8.51 25.17
CA TRP A 104 -10.99 9.29 25.63
C TRP A 104 -10.68 8.96 27.08
N LEU A 105 -9.42 8.61 27.36
CA LEU A 105 -8.92 8.35 28.70
C LEU A 105 -7.79 9.34 29.03
N PRO A 106 -7.98 10.22 30.03
CA PRO A 106 -6.94 11.14 30.44
C PRO A 106 -5.70 10.44 31.02
N LYS A 107 -4.52 11.07 30.86
CA LYS A 107 -3.27 10.61 31.49
C LYS A 107 -3.47 10.43 33.00
N GLY A 108 -2.86 9.38 33.55
CA GLY A 108 -2.96 8.99 34.95
C GLY A 108 -4.19 8.14 35.28
N LYS A 109 -5.05 7.86 34.29
CA LYS A 109 -6.23 7.01 34.44
C LYS A 109 -6.05 5.70 33.67
N THR A 110 -6.65 4.63 34.20
CA THR A 110 -6.64 3.28 33.61
C THR A 110 -8.00 2.59 33.70
N ASP A 111 -8.94 3.14 34.47
CA ASP A 111 -10.27 2.57 34.67
C ASP A 111 -11.24 3.08 33.58
N PRO A 112 -12.04 2.20 32.95
CA PRO A 112 -13.08 2.61 32.01
C PRO A 112 -14.09 3.64 32.57
N ALA A 113 -14.29 3.69 33.89
CA ALA A 113 -15.18 4.68 34.54
C ALA A 113 -14.66 6.12 34.42
N ASP A 114 -13.35 6.29 34.22
CA ASP A 114 -12.72 7.59 33.97
C ASP A 114 -12.70 7.95 32.47
N ALA A 115 -13.19 7.07 31.59
CA ALA A 115 -13.19 7.30 30.15
C ALA A 115 -14.45 8.04 29.68
N GLU A 116 -14.26 9.02 28.80
CA GLU A 116 -15.32 9.84 28.24
C GLU A 116 -15.68 9.40 26.82
N ASP A 117 -16.97 9.47 26.46
CA ASP A 117 -17.41 9.27 25.08
C ASP A 117 -17.02 10.48 24.22
N VAL A 118 -16.31 10.22 23.13
CA VAL A 118 -15.87 11.26 22.19
C VAL A 118 -17.00 11.54 21.20
N LYS A 119 -17.52 12.78 21.23
CA LYS A 119 -18.69 13.24 20.45
C LYS A 119 -18.35 14.35 19.45
N VAL A 120 -17.20 14.24 18.81
CA VAL A 120 -16.79 15.15 17.73
C VAL A 120 -17.06 14.54 16.36
N GLU A 121 -16.86 15.32 15.30
CA GLU A 121 -16.90 14.83 13.93
C GLU A 121 -15.90 13.68 13.74
N ARG A 122 -16.35 12.58 13.13
CA ARG A 122 -15.55 11.37 12.90
C ARG A 122 -14.71 11.48 11.63
N THR A 123 -13.98 12.58 11.55
CA THR A 123 -12.97 12.85 10.53
C THR A 123 -11.62 13.00 11.21
N ALA A 124 -10.54 12.82 10.47
CA ALA A 124 -9.20 12.98 11.00
C ALA A 124 -9.00 14.39 11.55
N ASN A 125 -9.59 15.42 10.92
CA ASN A 125 -9.51 16.81 11.38
C ASN A 125 -10.24 16.99 12.72
N GLY A 126 -11.51 16.55 12.79
CA GLY A 126 -12.29 16.66 14.02
C GLY A 126 -11.63 15.95 15.21
N LEU A 127 -11.05 14.77 14.97
CA LEU A 127 -10.33 14.01 16.00
C LEU A 127 -8.96 14.63 16.34
N THR A 128 -8.25 15.21 15.36
CA THR A 128 -6.98 15.91 15.58
C THR A 128 -7.19 17.14 16.46
N ASP A 129 -8.21 17.94 16.15
CA ASP A 129 -8.58 19.13 16.94
C ASP A 129 -9.00 18.74 18.36
N PHE A 130 -9.76 17.65 18.49
CA PHE A 130 -10.11 17.10 19.80
C PHE A 130 -8.86 16.77 20.61
N ILE A 131 -7.96 15.93 20.10
CA ILE A 131 -6.74 15.54 20.85
C ILE A 131 -5.90 16.79 21.17
N ASN A 132 -5.66 17.69 20.20
CA ASN A 132 -4.93 18.94 20.41
C ASN A 132 -5.49 19.76 21.57
N SER A 133 -6.83 19.90 21.64
CA SER A 133 -7.51 20.63 22.71
C SER A 133 -7.34 19.97 24.09
N GLN A 134 -7.29 18.64 24.14
CA GLN A 134 -7.19 17.89 25.39
C GLN A 134 -5.76 17.90 25.96
N VAL A 135 -4.76 17.85 25.10
CA VAL A 135 -3.36 17.69 25.51
C VAL A 135 -2.50 18.95 25.33
N GLY A 136 -3.08 20.03 24.81
CA GLY A 136 -2.38 21.30 24.60
C GLY A 136 -1.33 21.26 23.48
N THR A 137 -1.57 20.44 22.44
CA THR A 137 -0.69 20.36 21.26
C THR A 137 -1.27 21.12 20.07
N SER A 138 -0.48 21.26 19.01
CA SER A 138 -0.91 21.88 17.74
C SER A 138 -0.49 21.01 16.56
N ARG A 139 -0.74 19.70 16.68
CA ARG A 139 -0.49 18.75 15.59
C ARG A 139 -1.42 19.09 14.44
N LYS A 140 -0.88 19.13 13.23
CA LYS A 140 -1.65 19.28 12.00
C LYS A 140 -1.59 17.97 11.27
N ILE A 141 -2.72 17.59 10.67
CA ILE A 141 -2.72 16.49 9.72
C ILE A 141 -1.70 16.83 8.65
N LYS A 142 -0.66 16.01 8.59
CA LYS A 142 0.15 15.95 7.40
C LYS A 142 -0.69 15.22 6.40
N LYS A 143 -1.41 15.97 5.56
CA LYS A 143 -1.87 15.41 4.30
C LYS A 143 -0.63 14.74 3.72
N PRO A 144 -0.65 13.42 3.41
CA PRO A 144 0.45 12.82 2.68
C PRO A 144 0.78 13.79 1.54
N GLU A 145 2.05 14.13 1.33
CA GLU A 145 2.40 14.94 0.17
C GLU A 145 2.06 14.10 -1.05
N VAL A 146 0.82 14.24 -1.51
CA VAL A 146 0.32 13.47 -2.63
C VAL A 146 1.01 14.02 -3.86
N LYS A 147 1.82 13.17 -4.49
CA LYS A 147 2.66 13.54 -5.63
C LYS A 147 1.86 13.58 -6.93
N VAL A 148 0.70 14.25 -6.92
CA VAL A 148 0.15 14.74 -8.19
C VAL A 148 1.15 15.77 -8.71
N VAL A 149 1.86 15.42 -9.78
CA VAL A 149 2.89 16.29 -10.35
C VAL A 149 2.20 17.50 -10.95
N LYS A 150 2.51 18.69 -10.43
CA LYS A 150 1.97 19.94 -10.96
C LYS A 150 2.73 20.31 -12.23
N LEU A 151 1.98 20.37 -13.31
CA LEU A 151 2.48 20.80 -14.60
C LEU A 151 2.33 22.31 -14.75
N SER A 152 3.17 22.86 -15.61
CA SER A 152 3.24 24.25 -16.03
C SER A 152 3.89 24.28 -17.41
N ASP A 153 3.86 25.44 -18.09
CA ASP A 153 4.54 25.59 -19.38
C ASP A 153 6.03 25.22 -19.31
N GLY A 154 6.68 25.46 -18.16
CA GLY A 154 8.13 25.25 -18.00
C GLY A 154 8.57 23.79 -17.76
N ASN A 155 7.65 22.88 -17.43
CA ASN A 155 7.99 21.48 -17.15
C ASN A 155 7.13 20.46 -17.91
N PHE A 156 6.09 20.89 -18.64
CA PHE A 156 5.20 19.98 -19.35
C PHE A 156 5.96 19.08 -20.33
N GLU A 157 6.87 19.65 -21.12
CA GLU A 157 7.62 18.90 -22.11
C GLU A 157 8.50 17.82 -21.47
N GLU A 158 9.26 18.16 -20.41
CA GLU A 158 10.12 17.20 -19.71
C GLU A 158 9.31 16.10 -19.01
N VAL A 159 8.26 16.49 -18.28
CA VAL A 159 7.49 15.56 -17.43
C VAL A 159 6.55 14.68 -18.25
N VAL A 160 6.02 15.18 -19.37
CA VAL A 160 4.97 14.51 -20.15
C VAL A 160 5.50 13.94 -21.46
N LEU A 161 6.24 14.74 -22.25
CA LEU A 161 6.59 14.37 -23.63
C LEU A 161 7.94 13.62 -23.72
N ASN A 162 8.93 14.06 -22.95
CA ASN A 162 10.26 13.46 -22.88
C ASN A 162 10.40 12.49 -21.70
N SER A 163 9.27 11.99 -21.20
CA SER A 163 9.21 11.10 -20.05
C SER A 163 9.44 9.65 -20.45
N ASP A 164 10.21 8.94 -19.64
CA ASP A 164 10.29 7.47 -19.67
C ASP A 164 9.07 6.80 -19.01
N ALA A 165 8.11 7.60 -18.54
CA ALA A 165 6.89 7.16 -17.87
C ALA A 165 5.64 7.45 -18.71
N ASP A 166 4.65 6.60 -18.56
CA ASP A 166 3.29 6.86 -19.00
C ASP A 166 2.66 7.90 -18.06
N VAL A 167 2.06 8.97 -18.59
CA VAL A 167 1.57 10.10 -17.79
C VAL A 167 0.08 10.29 -17.94
N LEU A 168 -0.66 10.18 -16.84
CA LEU A 168 -2.06 10.61 -16.80
C LEU A 168 -2.12 12.07 -16.35
N VAL A 169 -2.72 12.93 -17.16
CA VAL A 169 -2.83 14.38 -16.90
C VAL A 169 -4.28 14.78 -16.71
N GLU A 170 -4.60 15.36 -15.55
CA GLU A 170 -5.83 16.15 -15.35
C GLU A 170 -5.61 17.60 -15.77
N PHE A 171 -6.35 18.05 -16.77
CA PHE A 171 -6.51 19.47 -17.09
C PHE A 171 -7.70 20.00 -16.30
N PHE A 172 -7.43 20.95 -15.39
CA PHE A 172 -8.42 21.50 -14.46
C PHE A 172 -8.43 23.04 -14.48
N ALA A 173 -9.41 23.61 -13.76
CA ALA A 173 -9.43 25.03 -13.41
C ALA A 173 -9.81 25.20 -11.92
N PRO A 174 -9.19 26.13 -11.16
CA PRO A 174 -9.40 26.26 -9.71
C PRO A 174 -10.83 26.62 -9.30
N TRP A 175 -11.58 27.26 -10.18
CA TRP A 175 -12.98 27.66 -9.96
C TRP A 175 -13.98 26.55 -10.29
N CYS A 176 -13.56 25.46 -10.94
CA CYS A 176 -14.46 24.39 -11.38
C CYS A 176 -14.89 23.50 -10.20
N GLY A 177 -16.19 23.44 -9.92
CA GLY A 177 -16.76 22.61 -8.86
C GLY A 177 -16.52 21.11 -9.07
N HIS A 178 -16.64 20.61 -10.31
CA HIS A 178 -16.37 19.20 -10.61
C HIS A 178 -14.88 18.82 -10.42
N CYS A 179 -13.95 19.72 -10.73
CA CYS A 179 -12.52 19.51 -10.44
C CYS A 179 -12.26 19.38 -8.94
N LYS A 180 -12.90 20.23 -8.13
CA LYS A 180 -12.77 20.16 -6.66
C LYS A 180 -13.30 18.84 -6.10
N GLN A 181 -14.38 18.30 -6.68
CA GLN A 181 -14.91 16.98 -6.30
C GLN A 181 -13.99 15.83 -6.72
N LEU A 182 -13.30 15.96 -7.86
CA LEU A 182 -12.37 14.96 -8.38
C LEU A 182 -11.03 14.96 -7.63
N THR A 183 -10.57 16.12 -7.15
CA THR A 183 -9.27 16.29 -6.45
C THR A 183 -8.99 15.19 -5.41
N PRO A 184 -9.87 14.88 -4.44
CA PRO A 184 -9.59 13.83 -3.45
C PRO A 184 -9.46 12.42 -4.05
N ILE A 185 -10.12 12.15 -5.17
CA ILE A 185 -10.03 10.85 -5.86
C ILE A 185 -8.73 10.78 -6.67
N TYR A 186 -8.38 11.85 -7.37
CA TYR A 186 -7.15 11.96 -8.13
C TYR A 186 -5.90 11.91 -7.23
N GLU A 187 -6.03 12.44 -6.02
CA GLU A 187 -5.00 12.32 -5.00
C GLU A 187 -4.83 10.87 -4.53
N LYS A 188 -5.92 10.15 -4.25
CA LYS A 188 -5.85 8.71 -3.93
C LYS A 188 -5.22 7.90 -5.07
N LEU A 189 -5.51 8.26 -6.31
CA LEU A 189 -4.89 7.64 -7.49
C LEU A 189 -3.37 7.86 -7.52
N ALA A 190 -2.91 9.09 -7.31
CA ALA A 190 -1.49 9.40 -7.23
C ALA A 190 -0.80 8.66 -6.08
N THR A 191 -1.46 8.49 -4.94
CA THR A 191 -0.97 7.66 -3.83
C THR A 191 -0.89 6.19 -4.22
N ALA A 192 -1.90 5.63 -4.88
CA ALA A 192 -1.89 4.22 -5.31
C ALA A 192 -0.72 3.91 -6.24
N TYR A 193 -0.37 4.84 -7.14
CA TYR A 193 0.79 4.68 -8.03
C TYR A 193 2.11 5.23 -7.46
N GLU A 194 2.13 5.71 -6.22
CA GLU A 194 3.35 6.24 -5.62
C GLU A 194 4.45 5.17 -5.60
N GLY A 195 5.63 5.54 -6.09
CA GLY A 195 6.77 4.63 -6.17
C GLY A 195 6.67 3.55 -7.25
N GLU A 196 5.67 3.61 -8.15
CA GLU A 196 5.65 2.80 -9.37
C GLU A 196 6.52 3.45 -10.45
N PRO A 197 7.69 2.90 -10.77
CA PRO A 197 8.51 3.46 -11.83
C PRO A 197 7.83 3.28 -13.19
N GLY A 198 7.72 4.36 -13.95
CA GLY A 198 7.15 4.33 -15.31
C GLY A 198 5.68 4.76 -15.39
N ILE A 199 5.08 5.23 -14.29
CA ILE A 199 3.75 5.86 -14.30
C ILE A 199 3.83 7.18 -13.53
N THR A 200 3.26 8.24 -14.09
CA THR A 200 3.15 9.55 -13.46
C THR A 200 1.69 10.02 -13.46
N ILE A 201 1.21 10.47 -12.31
CA ILE A 201 -0.10 11.13 -12.16
C ILE A 201 0.16 12.64 -12.03
N ALA A 202 -0.40 13.43 -12.94
CA ALA A 202 -0.07 14.84 -13.08
C ALA A 202 -1.33 15.70 -13.28
N ALA A 203 -1.23 16.99 -12.96
CA ALA A 203 -2.32 17.93 -13.16
C ALA A 203 -1.81 19.27 -13.68
N LEU A 204 -2.56 19.87 -14.61
CA LEU A 204 -2.29 21.18 -15.21
C LEU A 204 -3.50 22.09 -15.00
N ASP A 205 -3.26 23.28 -14.45
CA ASP A 205 -4.24 24.36 -14.47
C ASP A 205 -4.31 24.94 -15.89
N ALA A 206 -5.29 24.50 -16.68
CA ALA A 206 -5.42 24.92 -18.07
C ALA A 206 -6.09 26.31 -18.21
N ASP A 207 -6.63 26.89 -17.12
CA ASP A 207 -7.07 28.29 -17.11
C ASP A 207 -5.88 29.23 -16.96
N ALA A 208 -4.87 28.84 -16.17
CA ALA A 208 -3.58 29.53 -16.10
C ALA A 208 -2.69 29.26 -17.33
N HIS A 209 -2.71 28.04 -17.88
CA HIS A 209 -1.87 27.59 -19.00
C HIS A 209 -2.69 27.33 -20.27
N LYS A 210 -3.33 28.38 -20.80
CA LYS A 210 -4.33 28.29 -21.88
C LYS A 210 -3.79 27.75 -23.20
N GLU A 211 -2.51 28.02 -23.51
CA GLU A 211 -1.88 27.53 -24.74
C GLU A 211 -1.74 26.00 -24.73
N LEU A 212 -1.30 25.42 -23.61
CA LEU A 212 -1.27 23.97 -23.41
C LEU A 212 -2.68 23.37 -23.44
N GLY A 213 -3.65 24.01 -22.78
CA GLY A 213 -5.05 23.59 -22.84
C GLY A 213 -5.59 23.56 -24.27
N THR A 214 -5.34 24.61 -25.05
CA THR A 214 -5.76 24.71 -26.46
C THR A 214 -5.05 23.68 -27.32
N LYS A 215 -3.72 23.52 -27.16
CA LYS A 215 -2.90 22.55 -27.91
C LYS A 215 -3.45 21.13 -27.81
N TYR A 216 -3.91 20.73 -26.64
CA TYR A 216 -4.47 19.40 -26.41
C TYR A 216 -6.00 19.36 -26.49
N GLY A 217 -6.66 20.42 -27.00
CA GLY A 217 -8.10 20.41 -27.26
C GLY A 217 -8.98 20.40 -26.01
N VAL A 218 -8.53 21.01 -24.90
CA VAL A 218 -9.32 21.17 -23.68
C VAL A 218 -10.43 22.19 -23.91
N THR A 219 -11.68 21.72 -23.96
CA THR A 219 -12.88 22.56 -24.17
C THR A 219 -13.77 22.65 -22.93
N GLY A 220 -13.44 21.90 -21.88
CA GLY A 220 -14.17 21.87 -20.62
C GLY A 220 -13.37 21.19 -19.51
N PHE A 221 -13.85 21.31 -18.28
CA PHE A 221 -13.16 20.81 -17.10
C PHE A 221 -14.03 19.87 -16.25
N PRO A 222 -13.43 18.86 -15.61
CA PRO A 222 -12.06 18.35 -15.83
C PRO A 222 -11.93 17.57 -17.15
N THR A 223 -10.85 17.80 -17.90
CA THR A 223 -10.47 16.96 -19.05
C THR A 223 -9.27 16.11 -18.64
N ILE A 224 -9.29 14.80 -18.92
CA ILE A 224 -8.19 13.90 -18.57
C ILE A 224 -7.65 13.26 -19.84
N LYS A 225 -6.33 13.22 -19.96
CA LYS A 225 -5.63 12.59 -21.08
C LYS A 225 -4.50 11.73 -20.58
N PHE A 226 -4.30 10.61 -21.26
CA PHE A 226 -3.20 9.71 -21.04
C PHE A 226 -2.16 9.92 -22.13
N PHE A 227 -0.93 10.18 -21.72
CA PHE A 227 0.23 10.36 -22.57
C PHE A 227 1.06 9.09 -22.46
N PRO A 228 1.03 8.21 -23.46
CA PRO A 228 1.87 7.02 -23.46
C PRO A 228 3.34 7.44 -23.46
N LYS A 229 4.19 6.69 -22.77
CA LYS A 229 5.63 6.92 -22.80
C LYS A 229 6.18 6.86 -24.24
N GLY A 230 7.16 7.72 -24.51
CA GLY A 230 7.77 7.87 -25.83
C GLY A 230 7.15 9.02 -26.63
N ALA A 231 8.01 9.98 -27.01
CA ALA A 231 7.64 11.29 -27.56
C ALA A 231 6.81 11.28 -28.87
N SER A 232 6.65 10.13 -29.53
CA SER A 232 5.95 10.00 -30.82
C SER A 232 4.52 9.43 -30.72
N LYS A 233 4.02 9.16 -29.50
CA LYS A 233 2.67 8.62 -29.30
C LYS A 233 1.68 9.74 -29.01
N GLU A 234 0.57 9.75 -29.76
CA GLU A 234 -0.52 10.70 -29.54
C GLU A 234 -1.19 10.45 -28.18
N PRO A 235 -1.63 11.51 -27.48
CA PRO A 235 -2.37 11.37 -26.24
C PRO A 235 -3.74 10.73 -26.48
N VAL A 236 -4.18 9.92 -25.52
CA VAL A 236 -5.46 9.23 -25.53
C VAL A 236 -6.41 9.91 -24.55
N ASP A 237 -7.62 10.24 -25.01
CA ASP A 237 -8.66 10.78 -24.14
C ASP A 237 -9.14 9.75 -23.13
N TYR A 238 -9.25 10.16 -21.87
CA TYR A 238 -9.88 9.36 -20.84
C TYR A 238 -11.38 9.65 -20.78
N SER A 239 -12.19 8.63 -21.08
CA SER A 239 -13.66 8.69 -21.06
C SER A 239 -14.30 7.77 -20.01
N GLY A 240 -13.51 7.22 -19.09
CA GLY A 240 -13.99 6.33 -18.03
C GLY A 240 -14.68 7.04 -16.86
N GLY A 241 -15.05 6.25 -15.84
CA GLY A 241 -15.62 6.76 -14.58
C GLY A 241 -14.69 7.69 -13.82
N ARG A 242 -15.22 8.50 -12.90
CA ARG A 242 -14.42 9.46 -12.11
C ARG A 242 -14.12 8.95 -10.69
N ASP A 243 -14.40 7.68 -10.42
CA ASP A 243 -14.00 6.93 -9.23
C ASP A 243 -12.58 6.35 -9.36
N LEU A 244 -12.00 5.96 -8.22
CA LEU A 244 -10.61 5.49 -8.14
C LEU A 244 -10.39 4.20 -8.96
N GLU A 245 -11.33 3.27 -8.87
CA GLU A 245 -11.29 1.96 -9.52
C GLU A 245 -11.25 2.12 -11.05
N SER A 246 -12.06 3.02 -11.60
CA SER A 246 -12.09 3.33 -13.03
C SER A 246 -10.76 3.90 -13.55
N PHE A 247 -10.06 4.72 -12.76
CA PHE A 247 -8.74 5.21 -13.14
C PHE A 247 -7.68 4.12 -13.07
N VAL A 248 -7.65 3.34 -11.98
CA VAL A 248 -6.72 2.23 -11.79
C VAL A 248 -6.86 1.20 -12.91
N SER A 249 -8.10 0.81 -13.23
CA SER A 249 -8.39 -0.12 -14.32
C SER A 249 -7.86 0.38 -15.66
N PHE A 250 -8.10 1.65 -15.98
CA PHE A 250 -7.63 2.24 -17.23
C PHE A 250 -6.09 2.29 -17.31
N ILE A 251 -5.41 2.73 -16.25
CA ILE A 251 -3.95 2.77 -16.24
C ILE A 251 -3.38 1.36 -16.37
N ASN A 252 -3.96 0.38 -15.67
CA ASN A 252 -3.53 -1.02 -15.79
C ASN A 252 -3.72 -1.55 -17.21
N GLU A 253 -4.84 -1.26 -17.87
CA GLU A 253 -5.08 -1.64 -19.28
C GLU A 253 -4.01 -1.03 -20.21
N LYS A 254 -3.67 0.25 -20.02
CA LYS A 254 -2.70 0.94 -20.90
C LYS A 254 -1.25 0.55 -20.64
N THR A 255 -0.91 0.15 -19.41
CA THR A 255 0.50 0.00 -18.99
C THR A 255 0.90 -1.43 -18.64
N GLY A 256 -0.04 -2.27 -18.21
CA GLY A 256 0.25 -3.58 -17.62
C GLY A 256 0.90 -3.50 -16.22
N ALA A 257 0.74 -2.38 -15.50
CA ALA A 257 1.31 -2.23 -14.17
C ALA A 257 0.60 -3.07 -13.08
N ASP A 258 -0.69 -3.33 -13.30
CA ASP A 258 -1.57 -4.19 -12.49
C ASP A 258 -1.57 -3.84 -11.01
N ILE A 259 -1.74 -2.55 -10.72
CA ILE A 259 -1.83 -2.01 -9.36
C ILE A 259 -3.29 -2.03 -8.86
N THR A 260 -3.50 -2.26 -7.57
CA THR A 260 -4.81 -2.17 -6.91
C THR A 260 -5.11 -0.75 -6.43
N SER A 261 -6.36 -0.44 -6.09
CA SER A 261 -6.72 0.84 -5.44
C SER A 261 -5.97 1.10 -4.12
N SER A 262 -5.46 0.05 -3.46
CA SER A 262 -4.62 0.17 -2.25
C SER A 262 -3.14 0.49 -2.56
N GLY A 263 -2.74 0.46 -3.83
CA GLY A 263 -1.34 0.63 -4.25
C GLY A 263 -0.50 -0.64 -4.18
N ASP A 264 -1.10 -1.81 -4.03
CA ASP A 264 -0.42 -3.10 -4.08
C ASP A 264 -0.39 -3.65 -5.51
N VAL A 265 0.47 -4.65 -5.75
CA VAL A 265 0.45 -5.39 -7.02
C VAL A 265 -0.64 -6.47 -6.94
N SER A 266 -1.56 -6.46 -7.90
CA SER A 266 -2.61 -7.47 -8.01
C SER A 266 -2.05 -8.84 -8.43
N GLU A 267 -2.88 -9.88 -8.43
CA GLU A 267 -2.46 -11.22 -8.87
C GLU A 267 -2.07 -11.31 -10.35
N ALA A 268 -2.62 -10.43 -11.19
CA ALA A 268 -2.26 -10.32 -12.60
C ALA A 268 -0.87 -9.70 -12.81
N GLY A 269 -0.39 -8.89 -11.86
CA GLY A 269 0.85 -8.16 -12.04
C GLY A 269 2.06 -9.05 -12.19
N GLY A 270 2.76 -8.90 -13.31
CA GLY A 270 3.91 -9.72 -13.68
C GLY A 270 3.55 -11.04 -14.35
N VAL A 271 2.27 -11.34 -14.57
CA VAL A 271 1.82 -12.48 -15.34
C VAL A 271 1.75 -12.10 -16.82
N VAL A 272 2.37 -12.91 -17.68
CA VAL A 272 2.36 -12.70 -19.14
C VAL A 272 1.58 -13.84 -19.79
N GLU A 273 0.33 -13.58 -20.15
CA GLU A 273 -0.59 -14.59 -20.71
C GLU A 273 -0.06 -15.20 -22.02
N ASP A 274 0.52 -14.37 -22.90
CA ASP A 274 1.06 -14.82 -24.19
C ASP A 274 2.18 -15.86 -24.04
N LEU A 275 2.93 -15.81 -22.93
CA LEU A 275 4.00 -16.76 -22.65
C LEU A 275 3.50 -18.08 -22.04
N ARG A 276 2.22 -18.21 -21.66
CA ARG A 276 1.70 -19.42 -21.00
C ARG A 276 1.90 -20.68 -21.80
N THR A 277 1.67 -20.64 -23.12
CA THR A 277 1.88 -21.81 -23.99
C THR A 277 3.35 -22.22 -24.03
N VAL A 278 4.27 -21.25 -24.09
CA VAL A 278 5.72 -21.53 -24.07
C VAL A 278 6.14 -22.13 -22.73
N VAL A 279 5.66 -21.56 -21.61
CA VAL A 279 5.92 -22.08 -20.27
C VAL A 279 5.38 -23.50 -20.11
N SER A 280 4.15 -23.77 -20.56
CA SER A 280 3.54 -25.10 -20.50
C SER A 280 4.37 -26.13 -21.26
N GLY A 281 4.81 -25.80 -22.48
CA GLY A 281 5.65 -26.69 -23.29
C GLY A 281 7.00 -26.95 -22.63
N PHE A 282 7.65 -25.90 -22.15
CA PHE A 282 8.93 -25.96 -21.43
C PHE A 282 8.84 -26.86 -20.20
N MET A 283 7.84 -26.63 -19.33
CA MET A 283 7.65 -27.42 -18.10
C MET A 283 7.27 -28.88 -18.38
N SER A 284 6.71 -29.16 -19.56
CA SER A 284 6.33 -30.51 -20.00
C SER A 284 7.46 -31.24 -20.75
N GLY A 285 8.67 -30.69 -20.78
CA GLY A 285 9.85 -31.33 -21.37
C GLY A 285 10.10 -31.00 -22.85
N SER A 286 9.54 -29.91 -23.38
CA SER A 286 10.00 -29.36 -24.66
C SER A 286 11.46 -28.94 -24.58
N ASP A 287 12.13 -28.87 -25.73
CA ASP A 287 13.54 -28.46 -25.78
C ASP A 287 13.74 -27.09 -25.09
N PRO A 288 14.62 -27.01 -24.08
CA PRO A 288 14.83 -25.78 -23.31
C PRO A 288 15.34 -24.60 -24.13
N GLU A 289 16.26 -24.84 -25.08
CA GLU A 289 16.86 -23.77 -25.89
C GLU A 289 15.82 -23.18 -26.85
N ASP A 290 15.06 -24.04 -27.54
CA ASP A 290 13.95 -23.63 -28.41
C ASP A 290 12.85 -22.89 -27.63
N SER A 291 12.50 -23.39 -26.43
CA SER A 291 11.49 -22.74 -25.59
C SER A 291 11.95 -21.33 -25.16
N ILE A 292 13.21 -21.18 -24.74
CA ILE A 292 13.78 -19.88 -24.37
C ILE A 292 13.86 -18.95 -25.58
N ALA A 293 14.22 -19.46 -26.77
CA ALA A 293 14.23 -18.70 -28.01
C ALA A 293 12.84 -18.20 -28.40
N LYS A 294 11.81 -19.05 -28.30
CA LYS A 294 10.40 -18.69 -28.54
C LYS A 294 9.91 -17.62 -27.57
N ALA A 295 10.19 -17.78 -26.27
CA ALA A 295 9.87 -16.76 -25.27
C ALA A 295 10.56 -15.43 -25.61
N SER A 296 11.85 -15.48 -25.95
CA SER A 296 12.64 -14.30 -26.34
C SER A 296 12.06 -13.60 -27.56
N GLU A 297 11.60 -14.34 -28.56
CA GLU A 297 10.97 -13.78 -29.75
C GLU A 297 9.66 -13.06 -29.43
N GLN A 298 8.78 -13.67 -28.62
CA GLN A 298 7.52 -13.04 -28.22
C GLN A 298 7.76 -11.75 -27.42
N VAL A 299 8.74 -11.76 -26.51
CA VAL A 299 9.07 -10.61 -25.65
C VAL A 299 9.59 -9.41 -26.45
N LYS A 300 10.15 -9.58 -27.65
CA LYS A 300 10.59 -8.45 -28.50
C LYS A 300 9.45 -7.51 -28.89
N SER A 301 8.23 -8.02 -28.96
CA SER A 301 7.03 -7.22 -29.29
C SER A 301 6.39 -6.53 -28.08
N MET A 302 6.85 -6.84 -26.87
CA MET A 302 6.30 -6.31 -25.63
C MET A 302 7.00 -5.00 -25.25
N GLU A 303 6.27 -4.12 -24.56
CA GLU A 303 6.81 -2.87 -24.01
C GLU A 303 6.58 -2.77 -22.50
N GLY A 304 7.38 -1.94 -21.83
CA GLY A 304 7.12 -1.54 -20.44
C GLY A 304 7.06 -2.68 -19.43
N PHE A 305 5.98 -2.75 -18.65
CA PHE A 305 5.83 -3.76 -17.60
C PHE A 305 5.78 -5.17 -18.16
N MET A 306 5.11 -5.37 -19.30
CA MET A 306 5.02 -6.68 -19.96
C MET A 306 6.38 -7.14 -20.47
N ALA A 307 7.17 -6.25 -21.08
CA ALA A 307 8.54 -6.58 -21.49
C ALA A 307 9.42 -6.98 -20.28
N LYS A 308 9.36 -6.21 -19.18
CA LYS A 308 10.10 -6.53 -17.95
C LYS A 308 9.67 -7.87 -17.35
N ALA A 309 8.37 -8.17 -17.36
CA ALA A 309 7.83 -9.44 -16.89
C ALA A 309 8.31 -10.60 -17.79
N GLY A 310 8.20 -10.46 -19.11
CA GLY A 310 8.66 -11.48 -20.07
C GLY A 310 10.17 -11.77 -19.97
N GLN A 311 11.00 -10.74 -19.77
CA GLN A 311 12.43 -10.92 -19.49
C GLN A 311 12.67 -11.71 -18.20
N TYR A 312 11.81 -11.54 -17.18
CA TYR A 312 11.89 -12.36 -15.98
C TYR A 312 11.49 -13.82 -16.23
N TYR A 313 10.51 -14.09 -17.10
CA TYR A 313 10.16 -15.46 -17.51
C TYR A 313 11.35 -16.17 -18.15
N ILE A 314 12.03 -15.51 -19.10
CA ILE A 314 13.25 -16.03 -19.74
C ILE A 314 14.32 -16.35 -18.69
N LYS A 315 14.49 -15.45 -17.71
CA LYS A 315 15.41 -15.67 -16.59
C LYS A 315 15.01 -16.90 -15.74
N VAL A 316 13.72 -17.07 -15.45
CA VAL A 316 13.23 -18.24 -14.69
C VAL A 316 13.52 -19.53 -15.47
N MET A 317 13.18 -19.58 -16.77
CA MET A 317 13.49 -20.74 -17.62
C MET A 317 14.98 -21.07 -17.61
N THR A 318 15.84 -20.06 -17.76
CA THR A 318 17.29 -20.22 -17.69
C THR A 318 17.75 -20.79 -16.35
N GLN A 319 17.19 -20.31 -15.24
CA GLN A 319 17.51 -20.83 -13.90
C GLN A 319 17.01 -22.26 -13.68
N VAL A 320 15.85 -22.61 -14.24
CA VAL A 320 15.34 -23.99 -14.21
C VAL A 320 16.27 -24.93 -14.96
N VAL A 321 16.81 -24.53 -16.12
CA VAL A 321 17.82 -25.34 -16.84
C VAL A 321 19.08 -25.54 -16.00
N GLN A 322 19.52 -24.52 -15.25
CA GLN A 322 20.76 -24.58 -14.47
C GLN A 322 20.61 -25.30 -13.12
N LYS A 323 19.45 -25.20 -12.48
CA LYS A 323 19.24 -25.58 -11.07
C LYS A 323 18.11 -26.58 -10.86
N GLY A 324 17.39 -26.96 -11.91
CA GLY A 324 16.22 -27.81 -11.84
C GLY A 324 14.95 -27.08 -11.39
N ASN A 325 13.84 -27.81 -11.39
CA ASN A 325 12.50 -27.29 -11.10
C ASN A 325 12.34 -26.78 -9.65
N ASP A 326 13.10 -27.33 -8.71
CA ASP A 326 13.08 -26.92 -7.29
C ASP A 326 13.44 -25.43 -7.09
N PHE A 327 14.17 -24.85 -8.05
CA PHE A 327 14.43 -23.42 -8.08
C PHE A 327 13.15 -22.57 -8.00
N ILE A 328 12.07 -22.99 -8.66
CA ILE A 328 10.82 -22.22 -8.74
C ILE A 328 10.24 -22.02 -7.33
N VAL A 329 10.12 -23.11 -6.57
CA VAL A 329 9.56 -23.09 -5.21
C VAL A 329 10.53 -22.39 -4.25
N ALA A 330 11.83 -22.69 -4.35
CA ALA A 330 12.84 -22.06 -3.50
C ALA A 330 12.88 -20.53 -3.67
N GLU A 331 12.80 -20.04 -4.91
CA GLU A 331 12.80 -18.59 -5.19
C GLU A 331 11.49 -17.93 -4.73
N GLN A 332 10.34 -18.57 -4.91
CA GLN A 332 9.08 -18.06 -4.35
C GLN A 332 9.15 -17.92 -2.84
N THR A 333 9.62 -18.96 -2.14
CA THR A 333 9.75 -18.97 -0.68
C THR A 333 10.72 -17.89 -0.22
N ARG A 334 11.86 -17.74 -0.89
CA ARG A 334 12.84 -16.69 -0.59
C ARG A 334 12.24 -15.28 -0.73
N LEU A 335 11.51 -15.01 -1.82
CA LEU A 335 10.89 -13.71 -2.05
C LEU A 335 9.77 -13.42 -1.04
N LYS A 336 8.90 -14.40 -0.75
CA LYS A 336 7.85 -14.28 0.28
C LYS A 336 8.43 -14.01 1.66
N LYS A 337 9.48 -14.75 2.05
CA LYS A 337 10.20 -14.53 3.31
C LYS A 337 10.84 -13.14 3.36
N THR A 338 11.47 -12.72 2.27
CA THR A 338 12.05 -11.36 2.18
C THR A 338 11.00 -10.28 2.41
N LEU A 339 9.80 -10.43 1.81
CA LEU A 339 8.68 -9.51 2.02
C LEU A 339 8.18 -9.52 3.47
N ALA A 340 8.06 -10.68 4.08
CA ALA A 340 7.61 -10.83 5.47
C ALA A 340 8.62 -10.25 6.48
N ASP A 341 9.90 -10.59 6.34
CA ASP A 341 10.96 -10.18 7.27
C ASP A 341 11.31 -8.69 7.12
N GLY A 342 11.18 -8.14 5.90
CA GLY A 342 11.57 -6.76 5.61
C GLY A 342 10.57 -5.70 6.08
N GLY A 343 9.28 -6.04 6.21
CA GLY A 343 8.23 -5.10 6.66
C GLY A 343 8.32 -3.73 5.98
N ASP A 344 8.42 -2.67 6.78
CA ASP A 344 8.50 -1.27 6.33
C ASP A 344 9.89 -0.83 5.82
N THR A 345 10.93 -1.66 6.00
CA THR A 345 12.28 -1.34 5.54
C THR A 345 12.45 -1.51 4.03
N ILE A 346 11.56 -2.27 3.39
CA ILE A 346 11.56 -2.49 1.94
C ILE A 346 10.83 -1.34 1.25
N LYS A 347 11.54 -0.65 0.34
CA LYS A 347 10.94 0.39 -0.50
C LYS A 347 9.78 -0.17 -1.33
N THR A 348 8.70 0.60 -1.49
CA THR A 348 7.52 0.22 -2.28
C THR A 348 7.88 -0.36 -3.65
N THR A 349 8.78 0.29 -4.39
CA THR A 349 9.26 -0.20 -5.70
C THR A 349 9.83 -1.62 -5.65
N GLN A 350 10.61 -1.93 -4.61
CA GLN A 350 11.19 -3.27 -4.42
C GLN A 350 10.13 -4.28 -4.02
N ARG A 351 9.23 -3.90 -3.10
CA ARG A 351 8.09 -4.74 -2.67
C ARG A 351 7.27 -5.17 -3.88
N ARG A 352 6.89 -4.22 -4.73
CA ARG A 352 6.12 -4.47 -5.95
C ARG A 352 6.91 -5.33 -6.95
N SER A 353 8.21 -5.07 -7.13
CA SER A 353 9.06 -5.93 -7.96
C SER A 353 9.10 -7.38 -7.46
N PHE A 354 9.15 -7.62 -6.14
CA PHE A 354 9.13 -8.98 -5.59
C PHE A 354 7.77 -9.63 -5.78
N GLN A 355 6.68 -8.90 -5.56
CA GLN A 355 5.33 -9.44 -5.75
C GLN A 355 5.08 -9.87 -7.21
N ARG A 356 5.47 -9.04 -8.20
CA ARG A 356 5.37 -9.41 -9.63
C ARG A 356 6.15 -10.67 -9.96
N ARG A 357 7.35 -10.83 -9.39
CA ARG A 357 8.17 -12.04 -9.56
C ARG A 357 7.54 -13.27 -8.92
N ILE A 358 6.95 -13.12 -7.74
CA ILE A 358 6.18 -14.20 -7.09
C ILE A 358 5.03 -14.63 -7.99
N ASN A 359 4.25 -13.69 -8.52
CA ASN A 359 3.14 -13.99 -9.43
C ASN A 359 3.61 -14.70 -10.70
N ALA A 360 4.68 -14.21 -11.34
CA ALA A 360 5.30 -14.88 -12.49
C ALA A 360 5.72 -16.32 -12.18
N LEU A 361 6.41 -16.54 -11.05
CA LEU A 361 6.83 -17.88 -10.63
C LEU A 361 5.64 -18.82 -10.36
N LYS A 362 4.49 -18.31 -9.91
CA LYS A 362 3.28 -19.14 -9.72
C LYS A 362 2.83 -19.77 -11.04
N VAL A 363 3.00 -19.07 -12.17
CA VAL A 363 2.67 -19.62 -13.50
C VAL A 363 3.46 -20.89 -13.80
N PHE A 364 4.77 -20.90 -13.48
CA PHE A 364 5.61 -22.09 -13.63
C PHE A 364 5.24 -23.18 -12.62
N ALA A 365 4.96 -22.80 -11.37
CA ALA A 365 4.63 -23.73 -10.29
C ALA A 365 3.35 -24.54 -10.55
N ASN A 366 2.41 -24.00 -11.33
CA ASN A 366 1.18 -24.72 -11.73
C ASN A 366 1.45 -25.99 -12.56
N PHE A 367 2.67 -26.18 -13.07
CA PHE A 367 3.08 -27.38 -13.82
C PHE A 367 3.96 -28.33 -13.00
N LEU A 368 4.24 -28.01 -11.73
CA LEU A 368 4.93 -28.92 -10.83
C LEU A 368 3.92 -29.93 -10.27
N PRO A 369 4.33 -31.18 -10.02
CA PRO A 369 3.48 -32.12 -9.31
C PRO A 369 3.10 -31.53 -7.95
N ASP A 370 1.82 -31.70 -7.55
CA ASP A 370 1.27 -31.25 -6.27
C ASP A 370 2.28 -31.57 -5.14
N GLN A 371 2.93 -30.52 -4.63
CA GLN A 371 3.65 -30.59 -3.36
C GLN A 371 2.59 -30.53 -2.25
N LYS A 372 1.72 -31.54 -2.20
CA LYS A 372 0.94 -31.81 -0.99
C LYS A 372 1.94 -32.33 0.04
N ASP A 373 1.84 -31.76 1.23
CA ASP A 373 2.54 -32.15 2.45
C ASP A 373 3.96 -31.59 2.60
N GLU A 374 4.06 -30.32 3.01
CA GLU A 374 5.02 -29.83 4.04
C GLU A 374 4.79 -28.33 4.30
N LEU A 375 3.72 -28.02 5.06
CA LEU A 375 3.57 -26.78 5.81
C LEU A 375 2.97 -27.08 7.19
#